data_AF-A0A2L0I0D6-F1
#
_entry.id   AF-A0A2L0I0D6-F1
#
_cell.length_a   1.000
_cell.length_b   1.000
_cell.length_c   1.000
_cell.angle_alpha   90.00
_cell.angle_beta   90.00
_cell.angle_gamma   90.00
#
_symmetry.space_group_name_H-M   'P 1'
#
loop_
_entity.id
_entity.type
_entity.pdbx_description
1 polymer ?
#
loop_
_entity_poly.entity_id
_entity_poly.type
_entity_poly.pdbx_seq_one_letter_code
_entity_poly.pdbx_strand_id
1 'polypeptide(L)'
;MLLQHLFWKRQQFYKKPLITAFEQKMFIRLNEALPEHHILAQVAFSALITSNHFKIRQQFNRKVTDFVVLNREMRVIAIVELDDPSHIGKEDEDQQRDAMLTEAGYTVFRYTSIPSARELRKDLL
;
A
#
# COMPACT_ATOMS: atom_id res chain seq x y z
N MET A 1 -24.65 37.33 -34.40
CA MET A 1 -24.21 35.92 -34.55
C MET A 1 -22.82 35.81 -33.95
N LEU A 2 -22.74 35.21 -32.75
CA LEU A 2 -22.12 33.89 -32.55
C LEU A 2 -20.62 33.91 -32.85
N LEU A 3 -19.80 33.98 -31.80
CA LEU A 3 -18.75 32.98 -31.61
C LEU A 3 -18.41 32.90 -30.11
N GLN A 4 -19.12 31.99 -29.46
CA GLN A 4 -18.63 31.33 -28.26
C GLN A 4 -17.27 30.70 -28.61
N HIS A 5 -16.30 30.74 -27.69
CA HIS A 5 -15.20 29.77 -27.48
C HIS A 5 -13.91 30.47 -27.06
N LEU A 6 -13.71 30.67 -25.75
CA LEU A 6 -12.38 30.65 -25.14
C LEU A 6 -12.46 30.47 -23.61
N PHE A 7 -13.33 29.56 -23.16
CA PHE A 7 -13.23 28.99 -21.82
C PHE A 7 -12.41 27.72 -21.89
N TRP A 8 -11.09 27.85 -22.07
CA TRP A 8 -10.21 26.73 -21.79
C TRP A 8 -10.31 26.46 -20.29
N LYS A 9 -10.93 25.34 -19.90
CA LYS A 9 -11.06 24.94 -18.49
C LYS A 9 -9.64 24.88 -17.92
N ARG A 10 -9.30 25.75 -16.97
CA ARG A 10 -7.98 25.73 -16.29
C ARG A 10 -7.75 24.30 -15.79
N GLN A 11 -6.64 23.70 -16.19
CA GLN A 11 -6.28 22.36 -15.76
C GLN A 11 -6.14 22.35 -14.23
N GLN A 12 -6.99 21.59 -13.55
CA GLN A 12 -7.00 21.48 -12.08
C GLN A 12 -6.23 20.26 -11.56
N PHE A 13 -5.87 19.32 -12.45
CA PHE A 13 -5.30 18.03 -12.07
C PHE A 13 -4.02 17.75 -12.85
N TYR A 14 -3.03 17.24 -12.14
CA TYR A 14 -1.70 16.93 -12.65
C TYR A 14 -1.36 15.48 -12.33
N LYS A 15 -0.62 14.83 -13.23
CA LYS A 15 -0.07 13.50 -12.97
C LYS A 15 1.01 13.58 -11.88
N LYS A 16 1.11 12.53 -11.07
CA LYS A 16 2.20 12.29 -10.12
C LYS A 16 2.69 10.85 -10.29
N PRO A 17 3.91 10.52 -9.81
CA PRO A 17 4.32 9.12 -9.67
C PRO A 17 3.32 8.34 -8.83
N LEU A 18 3.08 7.07 -9.19
CA LEU A 18 2.18 6.19 -8.44
C LEU A 18 2.75 5.89 -7.04
N ILE A 19 4.05 5.59 -6.98
CA ILE A 19 4.82 5.26 -5.78
C ILE A 19 6.19 5.96 -5.80
N THR A 20 6.78 6.16 -4.64
CA THR A 20 8.10 6.76 -4.41
C THR A 20 9.24 5.92 -4.99
N ALA A 21 10.45 6.50 -5.08
CA ALA A 21 11.62 5.76 -5.56
C ALA A 21 12.04 4.62 -4.61
N PHE A 22 11.78 4.75 -3.31
CA PHE A 22 12.06 3.69 -2.33
C PHE A 22 11.10 2.52 -2.50
N GLU A 23 9.80 2.80 -2.60
CA GLU A 23 8.78 1.80 -2.92
C GLU A 23 9.04 1.12 -4.26
N GLN A 24 9.49 1.84 -5.30
CA GLN A 24 9.84 1.23 -6.58
C GLN A 24 10.94 0.17 -6.45
N LYS A 25 11.97 0.43 -5.64
CA LYS A 25 13.04 -0.54 -5.37
C LYS A 25 12.49 -1.76 -4.65
N MET A 26 11.61 -1.57 -3.66
CA MET A 26 10.96 -2.68 -2.97
C MET A 26 10.08 -3.49 -3.90
N PHE A 27 9.28 -2.84 -4.74
CA PHE A 27 8.38 -3.49 -5.69
C PHE A 27 9.15 -4.40 -6.65
N ILE A 28 10.25 -3.90 -7.22
CA ILE A 28 11.13 -4.70 -8.08
C ILE A 28 11.67 -5.90 -7.29
N ARG A 29 12.17 -5.66 -6.07
CA ARG A 29 12.74 -6.70 -5.22
C ARG A 29 11.71 -7.78 -4.81
N LEU A 30 10.46 -7.40 -4.55
CA LEU A 30 9.37 -8.34 -4.27
C LEU A 30 9.05 -9.22 -5.48
N ASN A 31 9.00 -8.64 -6.69
CA ASN A 31 8.78 -9.41 -7.92
C ASN A 31 9.95 -10.37 -8.22
N GLU A 32 11.20 -9.96 -7.96
CA GLU A 32 12.38 -10.83 -8.05
C GLU A 32 12.34 -11.98 -7.02
N ALA A 33 11.87 -11.68 -5.80
CA ALA A 33 11.82 -12.65 -4.72
C ALA A 33 10.71 -13.68 -4.91
N LEU A 34 9.56 -13.24 -5.42
CA LEU A 34 8.30 -13.98 -5.48
C LEU A 34 7.74 -14.04 -6.92
N PRO A 35 8.45 -14.67 -7.87
CA PRO A 35 8.08 -14.64 -9.30
C PRO A 35 6.72 -15.30 -9.63
N GLU A 36 6.23 -16.15 -8.72
CA GLU A 36 4.97 -16.89 -8.87
C GLU A 36 3.80 -16.26 -8.10
N HIS A 37 3.98 -15.05 -7.58
CA HIS A 37 3.00 -14.30 -6.79
C HIS A 37 2.62 -12.99 -7.48
N HIS A 38 1.50 -12.40 -7.06
CA HIS A 38 1.10 -11.09 -7.53
C HIS A 38 1.36 -10.03 -6.46
N ILE A 39 2.02 -8.94 -6.86
CA ILE A 39 2.27 -7.80 -5.97
C ILE A 39 1.37 -6.66 -6.39
N LEU A 40 0.48 -6.24 -5.50
CA LEU A 40 -0.36 -5.05 -5.69
C LEU A 40 0.23 -3.90 -4.89
N ALA A 41 0.44 -2.75 -5.53
CA ALA A 41 0.94 -1.54 -4.87
C ALA A 41 -0.22 -0.61 -4.49
N GLN A 42 -0.09 0.11 -3.38
CA GLN A 42 -1.01 1.16 -2.96
C GLN A 42 -2.47 0.66 -2.84
N VAL A 43 -2.69 -0.43 -2.10
CA VAL A 43 -4.01 -1.04 -1.89
C VAL A 43 -4.75 -0.35 -0.75
N ALA A 44 -5.98 0.11 -1.01
CA ALA A 44 -6.81 0.75 0.02
C ALA A 44 -7.18 -0.25 1.13
N PHE A 45 -7.16 0.20 2.39
CA PHE A 45 -7.57 -0.63 3.53
C PHE A 45 -9.01 -1.13 3.37
N SER A 46 -9.90 -0.32 2.77
CA SER A 46 -11.29 -0.70 2.51
C SER A 46 -11.46 -1.86 1.52
N ALA A 47 -10.42 -2.23 0.77
CA ALA A 47 -10.40 -3.44 -0.05
C ALA A 47 -9.99 -4.69 0.74
N LEU A 48 -9.37 -4.51 1.92
CA LEU A 48 -8.80 -5.58 2.74
C LEU A 48 -9.66 -5.86 3.98
N ILE A 49 -10.17 -4.82 4.63
CA ILE A 49 -10.89 -4.91 5.90
C ILE A 49 -12.23 -4.18 5.83
N THR A 50 -13.16 -4.60 6.68
CA THR A 50 -14.47 -3.96 6.83
C THR A 50 -14.91 -3.97 8.30
N SER A 51 -15.95 -3.19 8.62
CA SER A 51 -16.57 -3.20 9.93
C SER A 51 -18.06 -2.90 9.78
N ASN A 52 -18.90 -3.46 10.64
CA ASN A 52 -20.33 -3.15 10.69
C ASN A 52 -20.61 -1.73 11.21
N HIS A 53 -19.65 -1.12 11.92
CA HIS A 53 -19.81 0.21 12.49
C HIS A 53 -19.22 1.29 11.58
N PHE A 54 -20.06 2.25 11.17
CA PHE A 54 -19.64 3.36 10.30
C PHE A 54 -18.48 4.18 10.89
N LYS A 55 -18.50 4.44 12.21
CA LYS A 55 -17.43 5.17 12.90
C LYS A 55 -16.07 4.46 12.80
N ILE A 56 -16.06 3.13 12.80
CA ILE A 56 -14.84 2.33 12.64
C ILE A 56 -14.37 2.39 11.18
N ARG A 57 -15.29 2.24 10.20
CA ARG A 57 -14.93 2.36 8.78
C ARG A 57 -14.24 3.68 8.44
N GLN A 58 -14.69 4.79 9.02
CA GLN A 58 -14.07 6.10 8.82
C GLN A 58 -12.59 6.16 9.24
N GLN A 59 -12.17 5.31 10.19
CA GLN A 59 -10.77 5.27 10.64
C GLN A 59 -9.83 4.78 9.55
N PHE A 60 -10.27 3.90 8.63
CA PHE A 60 -9.41 3.31 7.61
C PHE A 60 -9.77 3.68 6.16
N ASN A 61 -10.90 4.34 5.90
CA ASN A 61 -11.35 4.69 4.54
C ASN A 61 -10.36 5.51 3.70
N ARG A 62 -9.41 6.20 4.34
CA ARG A 62 -8.38 7.01 3.68
C ARG A 62 -6.99 6.36 3.74
N LYS A 63 -6.87 5.19 4.37
CA LYS A 63 -5.62 4.46 4.55
C LYS A 63 -5.38 3.54 3.35
N VAL A 64 -4.11 3.41 3.00
CA VAL A 64 -3.59 2.63 1.88
C VAL A 64 -2.33 1.93 2.37
N THR A 65 -2.16 0.64 2.08
CA THR A 65 -0.94 -0.15 2.33
C THR A 65 0.05 0.06 1.19
N ASP A 66 1.34 -0.06 1.45
CA ASP A 66 2.34 0.05 0.38
C ASP A 66 2.26 -1.12 -0.59
N PHE A 67 2.26 -2.37 -0.10
CA PHE A 67 2.08 -3.56 -0.93
C PHE A 67 1.21 -4.66 -0.31
N VAL A 68 0.53 -5.41 -1.17
CA VAL A 68 -0.18 -6.65 -0.84
C VAL A 68 0.34 -7.76 -1.73
N VAL A 69 0.71 -8.89 -1.11
CA VAL A 69 1.20 -10.08 -1.80
C VAL A 69 0.06 -11.08 -1.90
N LEU A 70 -0.26 -11.50 -3.13
CA LEU A 70 -1.23 -12.55 -3.40
C LEU A 70 -0.54 -13.81 -3.90
N ASN A 71 -1.07 -14.96 -3.51
CA ASN A 71 -0.73 -16.23 -4.14
C ASN A 71 -1.43 -16.40 -5.51
N ARG A 72 -1.20 -17.53 -6.19
CA ARG A 72 -1.79 -17.83 -7.51
C ARG A 72 -3.31 -17.95 -7.49
N GLU A 73 -3.89 -18.28 -6.35
CA GLU A 73 -5.35 -18.35 -6.14
C GLU A 73 -5.95 -16.98 -5.76
N MET A 74 -5.19 -15.89 -5.92
CA MET A 74 -5.62 -14.51 -5.60
C MET A 74 -5.93 -14.28 -4.12
N ARG A 75 -5.36 -15.10 -3.22
CA ARG A 75 -5.49 -14.92 -1.77
C ARG A 75 -4.35 -14.08 -1.24
N VAL A 76 -4.66 -13.14 -0.35
CA VAL A 76 -3.66 -12.36 0.39
C VAL A 76 -2.88 -13.28 1.30
N ILE A 77 -1.55 -13.29 1.16
CA ILE A 77 -0.65 -14.05 2.04
C ILE A 77 0.16 -13.14 2.95
N ALA A 78 0.41 -11.90 2.53
CA ALA A 78 1.13 -10.91 3.33
C ALA A 78 0.76 -9.48 2.90
N ILE A 79 0.82 -8.57 3.86
CA ILE A 79 0.84 -7.13 3.63
C ILE A 79 2.25 -6.65 3.95
N VAL A 80 2.81 -5.80 3.10
CA VAL A 80 4.14 -5.23 3.27
C VAL A 80 4.03 -3.72 3.36
N GLU A 81 4.51 -3.16 4.47
CA GLU A 81 4.60 -1.72 4.72
C GLU A 81 6.07 -1.30 4.77
N LEU A 82 6.36 -0.11 4.26
CA LEU A 82 7.67 0.49 4.27
C LEU A 82 7.71 1.63 5.27
N ASP A 83 8.73 1.62 6.12
CA ASP A 83 8.97 2.70 7.06
C ASP A 83 10.21 3.49 6.60
N ASP A 84 10.03 4.78 6.34
CA ASP A 84 11.17 5.65 6.06
C ASP A 84 11.77 6.05 7.42
N PRO A 85 13.04 5.70 7.71
CA PRO A 85 13.67 6.02 8.99
C PRO A 85 13.77 7.52 9.30
N SER A 86 13.38 8.40 8.38
CA SER A 86 13.21 9.84 8.63
C SER A 86 11.88 10.22 9.32
N HIS A 87 10.97 9.29 9.58
CA HIS A 87 9.64 9.54 10.17
C HIS A 87 9.60 9.38 11.71
N ILE A 88 10.34 10.23 12.42
CA ILE A 88 10.22 10.31 13.89
C ILE A 88 8.84 10.87 14.26
N GLY A 89 8.11 10.19 15.16
CA GLY A 89 6.85 10.68 15.75
C GLY A 89 5.56 10.20 15.07
N LYS A 90 5.64 9.19 14.19
CA LYS A 90 4.46 8.52 13.59
C LYS A 90 4.28 7.08 14.04
N GLU A 91 5.07 6.63 15.01
CA GLU A 91 5.11 5.23 15.43
C GLU A 91 3.74 4.75 15.93
N ASP A 92 2.98 5.60 16.62
CA ASP A 92 1.64 5.27 17.11
C ASP A 92 0.62 5.11 15.97
N GLU A 93 0.72 5.92 14.91
CA GLU A 93 -0.16 5.79 13.74
C GLU A 93 0.13 4.49 12.99
N ASP A 94 1.40 4.13 12.85
CA ASP A 94 1.84 2.89 12.23
C ASP A 94 1.39 1.66 13.04
N GLN A 95 1.55 1.69 14.37
CA GLN A 95 1.04 0.63 15.24
C GLN A 95 -0.47 0.45 15.12
N GLN A 96 -1.24 1.54 15.03
CA GLN A 96 -2.68 1.46 14.83
C GLN A 96 -3.06 0.85 13.48
N ARG A 97 -2.32 1.17 12.41
CA ARG A 97 -2.53 0.58 11.08
C ARG A 97 -2.31 -0.92 11.11
N ASP A 98 -1.17 -1.33 11.66
CA ASP A 98 -0.78 -2.75 11.74
C ASP A 98 -1.75 -3.53 12.62
N ALA A 99 -2.22 -2.93 13.73
CA ALA A 99 -3.22 -3.52 14.61
C ALA A 99 -4.56 -3.77 13.88
N MET A 100 -5.06 -2.82 13.08
CA MET A 100 -6.30 -3.01 12.31
C MET A 100 -6.21 -4.18 11.32
N LEU A 101 -5.08 -4.32 10.64
CA LEU A 101 -4.86 -5.39 9.66
C LEU A 101 -4.66 -6.75 10.35
N THR A 102 -3.92 -6.76 11.45
CA THR A 102 -3.67 -7.96 12.25
C THR A 102 -4.95 -8.47 12.90
N GLU A 103 -5.79 -7.58 13.44
CA GLU A 103 -7.12 -7.92 13.99
C GLU A 103 -8.01 -8.57 12.92
N ALA A 104 -7.89 -8.14 11.66
CA ALA A 104 -8.61 -8.75 10.53
C ALA A 104 -8.00 -10.08 10.03
N GLY A 105 -6.90 -10.54 10.63
CA GLY A 105 -6.26 -11.82 10.32
C GLY A 105 -5.17 -11.75 9.25
N TYR A 106 -4.70 -10.56 8.86
CA TYR A 106 -3.57 -10.43 7.94
C TYR A 106 -2.24 -10.51 8.66
N THR A 107 -1.23 -11.06 7.98
CA THR A 107 0.17 -10.97 8.42
C THR A 107 0.80 -9.73 7.80
N VAL A 108 1.32 -8.83 8.63
CA VAL A 108 1.96 -7.57 8.21
C VAL A 108 3.47 -7.67 8.42
N PHE A 109 4.24 -7.36 7.37
CA PHE A 109 5.70 -7.26 7.42
C PHE A 109 6.11 -5.82 7.17
N ARG A 110 6.98 -5.29 8.03
CA ARG A 110 7.47 -3.92 7.94
C ARG A 110 8.96 -3.90 7.67
N TYR A 111 9.38 -3.10 6.69
CA TYR A 111 10.78 -2.98 6.31
C TYR A 111 11.24 -1.51 6.30
N THR A 112 12.35 -1.25 7.01
CA THR A 112 13.02 0.06 7.05
C THR A 112 14.12 0.22 6.00
N SER A 113 14.43 -0.86 5.28
CA SER A 113 15.41 -0.92 4.21
C SER A 113 15.01 -1.99 3.19
N ILE A 114 15.61 -2.01 2.00
CA ILE A 114 15.27 -3.00 0.97
C ILE A 114 16.00 -4.33 1.25
N PRO A 115 15.30 -5.40 1.71
CA PRO A 115 15.95 -6.66 2.07
C PRO A 115 16.40 -7.43 0.83
N SER A 116 17.29 -8.40 0.99
CA SER A 116 17.64 -9.31 -0.11
C SER A 116 16.46 -10.17 -0.54
N ALA A 117 16.48 -10.65 -1.79
CA ALA A 117 15.43 -11.53 -2.29
C ALA A 117 15.32 -12.85 -1.48
N ARG A 118 16.42 -13.28 -0.85
CA ARG A 118 16.44 -14.46 0.03
C ARG A 118 15.70 -14.20 1.33
N GLU A 119 15.89 -13.02 1.94
CA GLU A 119 15.19 -12.64 3.17
C GLU A 119 13.70 -12.50 2.92
N LEU A 120 13.30 -11.80 1.85
CA LEU A 120 11.88 -11.69 1.50
C LEU A 120 11.20 -13.04 1.29
N ARG A 121 11.87 -14.00 0.64
CA ARG A 121 11.34 -15.37 0.50
C ARG A 121 11.21 -16.10 1.84
N LYS A 122 12.13 -15.87 2.77
CA LYS A 122 12.10 -16.51 4.09
C LYS A 122 10.98 -15.93 4.95
N ASP A 123 10.74 -14.63 4.84
CA ASP A 123 9.74 -13.94 5.65
C ASP A 123 8.32 -14.20 5.13
N LEU A 124 8.13 -14.20 3.80
CA LEU A 124 6.79 -14.14 3.17
C LEU A 124 6.23 -15.50 2.71
N LEU A 125 7.01 -16.59 2.79
CA LEU A 125 6.62 -17.95 2.38
C LEU A 125 6.85 -18.95 3.52
#